data_AF-K0VXX1-F1
#
_entry.id   AF-K0VXX1-F1
#
_cell.length_a   1.000
_cell.length_b   1.000
_cell.length_c   1.000
_cell.angle_alpha   90.00
_cell.angle_beta   90.00
_cell.angle_gamma   90.00
#
_symmetry.space_group_name_H-M   'P 1'
#
loop_
_entity.id
_entity.type
_entity.pdbx_description
1 polymer ?
#
loop_
_entity_poly.entity_id
_entity_poly.type
_entity_poly.pdbx_seq_one_letter_code
_entity_poly.pdbx_strand_id
1 'polypeptide(L)'
;MDGELLNSHDPIMDAQPDITLLYRIDPCRNMARFYRLSIQPTLFGGSSLLRNWGRIGTEGRLKVELFDTPGQAAAACEHAAGRKLLRGYWHASASRSAQGIVTPAGAKAAFAGSVEPARPAE
;
A
#
# COMPACT_ATOMS: atom_id res chain seq x y z
N MET A 1 -23.88 -30.32 23.84
CA MET A 1 -24.08 -28.95 24.39
C MET A 1 -22.73 -28.31 24.29
N ASP A 2 -22.48 -27.87 23.07
CA ASP A 2 -21.14 -27.75 22.51
C ASP A 2 -20.73 -26.31 22.77
N GLY A 3 -20.06 -26.10 23.90
CA GLY A 3 -19.52 -24.82 24.34
C GLY A 3 -18.34 -24.43 23.46
N GLU A 4 -18.69 -23.90 22.29
CA GLU A 4 -17.98 -22.93 21.47
C GLU A 4 -16.68 -22.44 22.13
N LEU A 5 -15.57 -23.06 21.72
CA LEU A 5 -14.23 -22.56 21.96
C LEU A 5 -14.14 -21.19 21.26
N LEU A 6 -14.45 -20.14 22.03
CA LEU A 6 -14.12 -18.76 21.73
C LEU A 6 -12.74 -18.75 21.10
N ASN A 7 -12.67 -18.33 19.84
CA ASN A 7 -11.45 -17.89 19.20
C ASN A 7 -10.69 -17.02 20.21
N SER A 8 -9.69 -17.60 20.87
CA SER A 8 -8.64 -16.88 21.58
C SER A 8 -7.85 -16.16 20.49
N HIS A 9 -8.43 -15.08 20.00
CA HIS A 9 -7.82 -14.11 19.13
C HIS A 9 -6.88 -13.33 20.01
N ASP A 10 -5.66 -13.86 20.17
CA ASP A 10 -4.59 -13.17 20.87
C ASP A 10 -4.46 -11.76 20.29
N PRO A 11 -4.69 -10.69 21.06
CA PRO A 11 -4.77 -9.30 20.55
C PRO A 11 -3.42 -8.77 20.01
N ILE A 12 -2.40 -9.62 20.01
CA ILE A 12 -1.05 -9.34 19.50
C ILE A 12 -0.93 -9.78 18.02
N MET A 13 -1.77 -10.70 17.52
CA MET A 13 -1.59 -11.35 16.21
C MET A 13 -2.43 -10.74 15.06
N ASP A 14 -3.44 -9.93 15.36
CA ASP A 14 -4.38 -9.38 14.37
C ASP A 14 -4.35 -7.84 14.26
N ALA A 15 -3.27 -7.23 14.74
CA ALA A 15 -2.95 -5.85 14.40
C ALA A 15 -2.57 -5.78 12.91
N GLN A 16 -3.58 -5.71 12.02
CA GLN A 16 -3.35 -5.35 10.62
C GLN A 16 -2.58 -4.03 10.62
N PRO A 17 -1.31 -4.02 10.19
CA PRO A 17 -0.51 -2.82 10.26
C PRO A 17 -1.17 -1.78 9.37
N ASP A 18 -1.39 -0.58 9.89
CA ASP A 18 -1.88 0.53 9.08
C ASP A 18 -0.77 0.90 8.08
N ILE A 19 -0.97 0.50 6.82
CA ILE A 19 -0.01 0.69 5.74
C ILE A 19 -0.46 1.87 4.90
N THR A 20 0.34 2.93 4.92
CA THR A 20 0.19 4.06 4.00
C THR A 20 1.16 3.90 2.82
N LEU A 21 0.61 3.79 1.61
CA LEU A 21 1.37 3.65 0.38
C LEU A 21 1.24 4.89 -0.49
N LEU A 22 2.39 5.47 -0.85
CA LEU A 22 2.48 6.67 -1.67
C LEU A 22 3.29 6.39 -2.93
N TYR A 23 2.84 6.94 -4.06
CA TYR A 23 3.50 6.80 -5.35
C TYR A 23 3.86 8.15 -5.93
N ARG A 24 4.91 8.16 -6.74
CA ARG A 24 5.25 9.27 -7.62
C ARG A 24 5.77 8.72 -8.94
N ILE A 25 5.01 8.96 -10.00
CA ILE A 25 5.24 8.47 -11.35
C ILE A 25 5.20 9.66 -12.32
N ASP A 26 6.33 9.97 -12.94
CA ASP A 26 6.47 10.98 -13.97
C ASP A 26 7.25 10.35 -15.15
N PRO A 27 6.53 9.90 -16.20
CA PRO A 27 7.14 9.27 -17.37
C PRO A 27 8.11 10.19 -18.11
N CYS A 28 7.80 11.49 -18.19
CA CYS A 28 8.61 12.49 -18.88
C CYS A 28 10.01 12.66 -18.23
N ARG A 29 10.13 12.31 -16.95
CA ARG A 29 11.38 12.39 -16.18
C ARG A 29 11.99 11.02 -15.84
N ASN A 30 11.49 9.92 -16.44
CA ASN A 30 11.87 8.54 -16.08
C ASN A 30 11.86 8.32 -14.54
N MET A 31 10.81 8.80 -13.89
CA MET A 31 10.69 8.81 -12.43
C MET A 31 9.53 7.92 -12.02
N ALA A 32 9.83 6.74 -11.47
CA ALA A 32 8.83 5.84 -10.91
C ALA A 32 9.31 5.42 -9.52
N ARG A 33 8.74 6.04 -8.48
CA ARG A 33 9.14 5.83 -7.08
C ARG A 33 7.94 5.49 -6.22
N PHE A 34 8.20 4.68 -5.20
CA PHE A 34 7.24 4.37 -4.15
C PHE A 34 7.77 4.79 -2.79
N TYR A 35 6.85 4.98 -1.86
CA TYR A 35 7.13 5.27 -0.45
C TYR A 35 6.05 4.60 0.40
N ARG A 36 6.44 3.57 1.16
CA ARG A 36 5.58 2.77 2.02
C ARG A 36 5.89 3.10 3.48
N LEU A 37 4.87 3.41 4.24
CA LEU A 37 4.91 3.59 5.69
C LEU A 37 4.06 2.51 6.33
N SER A 38 4.55 1.87 7.39
CA SER A 38 3.74 0.96 8.19
C SER A 38 4.10 1.04 9.66
N ILE A 39 3.09 1.12 10.51
CA ILE A 39 3.27 1.09 11.96
C ILE A 39 3.11 -0.35 12.42
N GLN A 40 4.06 -0.85 13.21
CA GLN A 40 4.04 -2.19 13.80
C GLN A 40 4.20 -2.09 15.31
N PRO A 41 3.37 -2.82 16.09
CA PRO A 41 3.60 -2.95 17.52
C PRO A 41 4.93 -3.65 17.78
N THR A 42 5.62 -3.26 18.84
CA THR A 42 6.86 -3.92 19.27
C THR A 42 6.57 -4.87 20.44
N LEU A 43 7.43 -5.87 20.63
CA LEU A 43 7.31 -6.84 21.74
C LEU A 43 7.40 -6.20 23.13
N PHE A 44 7.88 -4.96 23.22
CA PHE A 44 8.07 -4.23 24.47
C PHE A 44 6.95 -3.22 24.77
N GLY A 45 5.81 -3.31 24.09
CA GLY A 45 4.68 -2.39 24.28
C GLY A 45 4.85 -1.02 23.63
N GLY A 46 5.99 -0.75 23.00
CA GLY A 46 6.20 0.41 22.12
C GLY A 46 5.66 0.17 20.70
N SER A 47 5.90 1.13 19.82
CA SER A 47 5.51 1.05 18.40
C SER A 47 6.68 1.41 17.50
N SER A 48 6.76 0.76 16.34
CA SER A 48 7.81 0.99 15.35
C SER A 48 7.21 1.49 14.04
N LEU A 49 7.84 2.48 13.44
CA LEU A 49 7.51 2.97 12.11
C LEU A 49 8.51 2.43 11.11
N LEU A 50 8.04 1.60 10.20
CA LEU A 50 8.80 1.10 9.07
C LEU A 50 8.59 2.07 7.89
N ARG A 51 9.69 2.53 7.32
CA ARG A 51 9.73 3.39 6.14
C ARG A 51 10.45 2.64 5.03
N ASN A 52 9.75 2.24 3.98
CA ASN A 52 10.35 1.66 2.79
C ASN A 52 10.23 2.63 1.61
N TRP A 53 11.31 2.84 0.86
CA TRP A 53 11.31 3.68 -0.33
C TRP A 53 12.24 3.18 -1.42
N GLY A 54 11.87 3.37 -2.67
CA GLY A 54 12.68 2.90 -3.79
C GLY A 54 12.11 3.29 -5.15
N ARG A 55 12.74 2.77 -6.22
CA ARG A 55 12.11 2.75 -7.55
C ARG A 55 11.09 1.62 -7.59
N ILE A 56 9.97 1.83 -8.30
CA ILE A 56 8.97 0.78 -8.50
C ILE A 56 9.64 -0.40 -9.23
N GLY A 57 9.39 -1.62 -8.77
CA GLY A 57 10.04 -2.84 -9.28
C GLY A 57 11.36 -3.22 -8.59
N THR A 58 11.76 -2.50 -7.53
CA THR A 58 12.91 -2.85 -6.69
C THR A 58 12.49 -2.98 -5.23
N GLU A 59 13.25 -3.72 -4.41
CA GLU A 59 12.98 -3.83 -2.96
C GLU A 59 13.15 -2.49 -2.22
N GLY A 60 13.92 -1.57 -2.79
CA GLY A 60 14.17 -0.25 -2.23
C GLY A 60 15.10 -0.28 -1.02
N ARG A 61 14.86 0.64 -0.08
CA ARG A 61 15.54 0.75 1.20
C ARG A 61 14.51 0.77 2.30
N LEU A 62 14.80 0.10 3.40
CA LEU A 62 13.97 0.07 4.61
C LEU A 62 14.69 0.81 5.74
N LYS A 63 13.94 1.61 6.50
CA LYS A 63 14.37 2.18 7.77
C LYS A 63 13.31 1.91 8.83
N VAL A 64 13.75 1.47 10.00
CA VAL A 64 12.91 1.27 11.17
C VAL A 64 13.20 2.38 12.17
N GLU A 65 12.15 3.03 12.66
CA GLU A 65 12.22 4.02 13.73
C GLU A 65 11.37 3.51 14.90
N LEU A 66 11.97 3.42 16.09
CA LEU A 66 11.32 2.93 17.30
C LEU A 66 10.75 4.11 18.09
N PHE A 67 9.57 3.90 18.67
CA PHE A 67 8.86 4.86 19.50
C PHE A 67 8.31 4.16 20.74
N ASP A 68 8.27 4.88 21.85
CA ASP A 68 7.78 4.34 23.12
C ASP A 68 6.25 4.25 23.15
N THR A 69 5.56 5.05 22.33
CA THR A 69 4.09 5.09 22.28
C THR A 69 3.55 4.98 20.86
N PRO A 70 2.37 4.36 20.66
CA PRO A 70 1.72 4.30 19.35
C PRO A 70 1.36 5.67 18.79
N GLY A 71 0.99 6.62 19.65
CA GLY A 71 0.68 8.00 19.25
C GLY A 71 1.88 8.73 18.63
N GLN A 72 3.09 8.53 19.15
CA GLN A 72 4.31 9.10 18.56
C GLN A 72 4.61 8.48 17.19
N ALA A 73 4.43 7.17 17.03
CA ALA A 73 4.62 6.50 15.75
C ALA A 73 3.60 6.98 14.69
N ALA A 74 2.34 7.18 15.10
CA ALA A 74 1.27 7.72 14.25
C ALA A 74 1.57 9.15 13.80
N ALA A 75 1.92 10.05 14.72
CA ALA A 75 2.29 11.42 14.39
C ALA A 75 3.52 11.48 13.45
N ALA A 76 4.52 10.62 13.69
CA ALA A 76 5.70 10.53 12.82
C ALA A 76 5.36 9.97 11.43
N CYS A 77 4.37 9.06 11.33
CA CYS A 77 3.86 8.54 10.07
C CYS A 77 3.16 9.64 9.27
N GLU A 78 2.20 10.34 9.87
CA GLU A 78 1.45 11.44 9.26
C GLU A 78 2.39 12.55 8.78
N HIS A 79 3.33 12.96 9.62
CA HIS A 79 4.32 13.98 9.27
C HIS A 79 5.21 13.54 8.09
N ALA A 80 5.64 12.27 8.07
CA ALA A 80 6.40 11.73 6.95
C ALA A 80 5.56 11.69 5.65
N ALA A 81 4.30 11.26 5.74
CA ALA A 81 3.37 11.19 4.63
C ALA A 81 3.10 12.59 4.05
N GLY A 82 2.71 13.55 4.89
CA GLY A 82 2.44 14.94 4.48
C GLY A 82 3.63 15.58 3.75
N ARG A 83 4.86 15.40 4.27
CA ARG A 83 6.08 15.88 3.61
C ARG A 83 6.36 15.23 2.25
N LYS A 84 5.79 14.07 1.96
CA LYS A 84 5.91 13.40 0.65
C LYS A 84 4.77 13.82 -0.28
N LEU A 85 3.56 13.99 0.23
CA LEU A 85 2.45 14.54 -0.53
C LEU A 85 2.78 15.93 -1.09
N LEU A 86 3.36 16.81 -0.28
CA LEU A 86 3.85 18.14 -0.72
C LEU A 86 4.94 18.07 -1.80
N ARG A 87 5.60 16.92 -1.98
CA ARG A 87 6.62 16.67 -3.02
C ARG A 87 6.05 16.03 -4.28
N GLY A 88 4.72 16.02 -4.43
CA GLY A 88 4.02 15.45 -5.58
C GLY A 88 3.92 13.93 -5.52
N TYR A 89 4.01 13.32 -4.34
CA TYR A 89 3.52 11.97 -4.16
C TYR A 89 1.99 11.99 -3.99
N TRP A 90 1.33 10.90 -4.34
CA TRP A 90 -0.11 10.72 -4.11
C TRP A 90 -0.36 9.39 -3.40
N HIS A 91 -1.49 9.31 -2.70
CA HIS A 91 -1.94 8.06 -2.10
C HIS A 91 -2.23 7.03 -3.18
N ALA A 92 -1.77 5.81 -2.97
CA ALA A 92 -2.38 4.68 -3.62
C ALA A 92 -3.85 4.70 -3.21
N SER A 93 -4.76 4.80 -4.18
CA SER A 93 -6.18 4.56 -3.90
C SER A 93 -6.27 3.15 -3.33
N ALA A 94 -6.52 3.05 -2.03
CA ALA A 94 -6.78 1.77 -1.41
C ALA A 94 -8.10 1.29 -2.03
N SER A 95 -8.05 0.35 -2.95
CA SER A 95 -9.16 -0.57 -3.14
C SER A 95 -9.32 -1.32 -1.82
N ARG A 96 -10.07 -0.72 -0.89
CA ARG A 96 -10.46 -1.31 0.37
C ARG A 96 -11.39 -2.48 0.04
N SER A 97 -10.83 -3.67 -0.14
CA SER A 97 -11.43 -5.00 0.07
C SER A 97 -10.54 -6.07 -0.56
N ALA A 98 -9.92 -6.92 0.27
CA ALA A 98 -9.79 -8.38 0.07
C ALA A 98 -8.74 -8.98 1.02
N GLN A 99 -9.12 -9.20 2.28
CA GLN A 99 -8.96 -10.56 2.82
C GLN A 99 -9.90 -11.43 1.97
N GLY A 100 -9.32 -12.29 1.14
CA GLY A 100 -10.07 -13.15 0.21
C GLY A 100 -9.32 -13.33 -1.09
N ILE A 101 -8.66 -14.49 -1.22
CA ILE A 101 -8.07 -14.98 -2.46
C ILE A 101 -9.16 -14.91 -3.56
N VAL A 102 -8.96 -14.06 -4.56
CA VAL A 102 -9.70 -14.14 -5.83
C VAL A 102 -8.74 -14.53 -6.94
N THR A 103 -8.73 -15.82 -7.25
CA THR A 103 -8.24 -16.34 -8.52
C THR A 103 -9.07 -15.74 -9.65
N PRO A 104 -8.50 -15.12 -10.68
CA PRO A 104 -9.25 -14.86 -11.90
C PRO A 104 -9.32 -16.15 -12.72
N ALA A 105 -10.37 -16.95 -12.48
CA ALA A 105 -10.82 -17.96 -13.42
C ALA A 105 -11.66 -17.28 -14.51
N GLY A 106 -11.08 -17.17 -15.70
CA GLY A 106 -11.79 -17.05 -16.98
C GLY A 106 -12.76 -15.87 -17.17
N ALA A 107 -12.28 -14.79 -17.79
CA ALA A 107 -13.15 -13.88 -18.54
C ALA A 107 -12.59 -13.74 -19.96
N LYS A 108 -13.22 -14.44 -20.90
CA LYS A 108 -13.04 -14.26 -22.34
C LYS A 108 -14.15 -13.35 -22.86
N ALA A 109 -13.76 -12.49 -23.79
CA ALA A 109 -14.54 -11.86 -24.86
C ALA A 109 -15.12 -10.44 -24.66
N ALA A 110 -14.62 -9.59 -25.56
CA ALA A 110 -15.34 -8.64 -26.41
C ALA A 110 -15.70 -7.26 -25.83
N PHE A 111 -14.88 -6.27 -26.18
CA PHE A 111 -15.42 -4.99 -26.65
C PHE A 111 -14.92 -4.70 -28.05
N ALA A 112 -15.87 -4.70 -28.99
CA ALA A 112 -15.73 -4.16 -30.31
C ALA A 112 -15.69 -2.63 -30.23
N GLY A 113 -14.75 -2.03 -30.96
CA GLY A 113 -14.66 -0.59 -31.20
C GLY A 113 -13.99 -0.39 -32.55
N SER A 114 -14.79 -0.03 -33.53
CA SER A 114 -14.45 0.11 -34.94
C SER A 114 -13.26 1.05 -35.20
N VAL A 115 -12.33 0.61 -36.05
CA VAL A 115 -11.47 1.52 -36.82
C VAL A 115 -11.88 1.40 -38.28
N GLU A 116 -12.41 2.51 -38.80
CA GLU A 116 -12.74 2.68 -40.21
C GLU A 116 -11.44 2.82 -41.03
N PRO A 117 -11.27 2.11 -42.16
CA PRO A 117 -10.05 2.17 -42.94
C PRO A 117 -10.00 3.41 -43.84
N ALA A 118 -8.90 4.15 -43.77
CA ALA A 118 -8.57 5.23 -44.70
C ALA A 118 -8.56 4.71 -46.14
N ARG A 119 -9.42 5.30 -46.99
CA ARG A 119 -9.40 5.12 -48.44
C ARG A 119 -8.25 5.92 -49.06
N PRO A 120 -7.62 5.41 -50.14
CA PRO A 120 -6.55 6.11 -50.85
C PRO A 120 -7.14 7.18 -51.77
N ALA A 121 -6.41 8.28 -51.95
CA ALA A 121 -6.64 9.23 -53.02
C ALA A 121 -5.33 9.36 -53.82
N GLU A 122 -5.46 8.99 -55.10
CA GLU A 122 -4.60 9.26 -56.26
C GLU A 122 -3.19 8.64 -56.34
#